data_AF-A0AAJ0D9S7-F1
#
_entry.id   AF-A0AAJ0D9S7-F1
#
_cell.length_a   1.000
_cell.length_b   1.000
_cell.length_c   1.000
_cell.angle_alpha   90.00
_cell.angle_beta   90.00
_cell.angle_gamma   90.00
#
_symmetry.space_group_name_H-M   'P 1'
#
loop_
_entity.id
_entity.type
_entity.pdbx_description
1 polymer ?
#
loop_
_entity_poly.entity_id
_entity_poly.type
_entity_poly.pdbx_seq_one_letter_code
_entity_poly.pdbx_strand_id
1 'polypeptide(L)'
;MADPTPLRDRPQERNTPKDVEAEQTRHFANATGSGVPQNVISDMQIYAQDAQAHESYRTYSEIPFIYEIMIKPDWNKAVKEFGRTWVAHESNLERAAKQVGRPVPSFAEVQERLAGEGKPLEDIPDPTDRSYLLRGFCIFRLKAKNQEEDWEPHRGFLGCDASQPQTVVFIALQDLDSRNGFFMNLKEGNDVCLDSRPDIQVPRSGGGLGIYLALNL
;
A
#
# COMPACT_ATOMS: atom_id res chain seq x y z
N MET A 1 15.52 -25.70 52.21
CA MET A 1 14.43 -25.13 51.40
C MET A 1 14.94 -23.80 50.88
N ALA A 2 15.24 -23.72 49.59
CA ALA A 2 15.75 -22.49 48.97
C ALA A 2 14.56 -21.64 48.50
N ASP A 3 14.56 -20.37 48.89
CA ASP A 3 13.58 -19.38 48.44
C ASP A 3 13.65 -19.21 46.91
N PRO A 4 12.51 -19.23 46.19
CA PRO A 4 12.49 -18.87 44.79
C PRO A 4 12.64 -17.35 44.66
N THR A 5 13.83 -16.92 44.23
CA THR A 5 14.08 -15.54 43.83
C THR A 5 13.05 -15.11 42.78
N PRO A 6 12.33 -13.99 42.95
CA PRO A 6 11.41 -13.51 41.94
C PRO A 6 12.19 -13.16 40.67
N LEU A 7 11.74 -13.71 39.55
CA LEU A 7 12.17 -13.31 38.21
C LEU A 7 11.96 -11.81 38.08
N ARG A 8 13.06 -11.05 38.25
CA ARG A 8 13.08 -9.61 37.99
C ARG A 8 12.60 -9.38 36.56
N ASP A 9 11.59 -8.53 36.42
CA ASP A 9 11.16 -7.94 35.16
C ASP A 9 12.40 -7.39 34.46
N ARG A 10 12.87 -8.10 33.41
CA ARG A 10 13.86 -7.52 32.52
C ARG A 10 13.16 -6.34 31.84
N PRO A 11 13.69 -5.11 31.93
CA PRO A 11 13.13 -4.02 31.14
C PRO A 11 13.16 -4.48 29.68
N GLN A 12 11.98 -4.58 29.06
CA GLN A 12 11.89 -4.76 27.62
C GLN A 12 12.60 -3.56 27.00
N GLU A 13 13.75 -3.80 26.36
CA GLU A 13 14.38 -2.79 25.52
C GLU A 13 13.35 -2.37 24.48
N ARG A 14 12.88 -1.11 24.58
CA ARG A 14 11.99 -0.57 23.56
C ARG A 14 12.84 -0.39 22.30
N ASN A 15 12.52 -1.11 21.24
CA ASN A 15 13.12 -0.91 19.93
C ASN A 15 13.03 0.56 19.53
N THR A 16 14.11 1.12 18.99
CA THR A 16 14.06 2.48 18.45
C THR A 16 13.27 2.50 17.13
N PRO A 17 12.75 3.66 16.70
CA PRO A 17 12.12 3.80 15.38
C PRO A 17 12.95 3.25 14.21
N LYS A 18 14.28 3.41 14.28
CA LYS A 18 15.19 2.90 13.25
C LYS A 18 15.29 1.38 13.27
N ASP A 19 15.23 0.76 14.45
CA ASP A 19 15.26 -0.69 14.57
C ASP A 19 13.99 -1.31 13.97
N VAL A 20 12.83 -0.71 14.26
CA VAL A 20 11.52 -1.08 13.70
C VAL A 20 11.52 -0.94 12.17
N GLU A 21 12.02 0.17 11.64
CA GLU A 21 12.11 0.40 10.20
C GLU A 21 13.02 -0.61 9.51
N ALA A 22 14.19 -0.90 10.09
CA ALA A 22 15.13 -1.88 9.56
C ALA A 22 14.56 -3.30 9.61
N GLU A 23 13.82 -3.63 10.67
CA GLU A 23 13.10 -4.90 10.81
C GLU A 23 12.02 -5.04 9.74
N GLN A 24 11.15 -4.04 9.55
CA GLN A 24 10.11 -4.07 8.51
C GLN A 24 10.71 -4.12 7.11
N THR A 25 11.77 -3.37 6.84
CA THR A 25 12.49 -3.42 5.55
C THR A 25 13.00 -4.84 5.27
N ARG A 26 13.55 -5.52 6.28
CA ARG A 26 14.02 -6.91 6.15
C ARG A 26 12.86 -7.89 5.99
N HIS A 27 11.80 -7.71 6.77
CA HIS A 27 10.62 -8.56 6.74
C HIS A 27 9.93 -8.54 5.38
N PHE A 28 9.81 -7.36 4.77
CA PHE A 28 9.17 -7.17 3.46
C PHE A 28 10.15 -7.16 2.28
N ALA A 29 11.44 -7.50 2.46
CA ALA A 29 12.42 -7.44 1.38
C ALA A 29 11.99 -8.24 0.12
N ASN A 30 11.43 -9.44 0.31
CA ASN A 30 10.95 -10.29 -0.79
C ASN A 30 9.65 -9.78 -1.44
N ALA A 31 8.95 -8.87 -0.77
CA ALA A 31 7.76 -8.20 -1.27
C ALA A 31 8.08 -6.98 -2.15
N THR A 32 9.34 -6.53 -2.11
CA THR A 32 9.76 -5.33 -2.84
C THR A 32 10.20 -5.64 -4.26
N GLY A 33 9.95 -4.71 -5.17
CA GLY A 33 10.45 -4.78 -6.53
C GLY A 33 10.45 -3.43 -7.23
N SER A 34 10.74 -3.47 -8.51
CA SER A 34 10.55 -2.37 -9.44
C SER A 34 10.05 -2.95 -10.74
N GLY A 35 9.04 -2.32 -11.32
CA GLY A 35 8.49 -2.77 -12.60
C GLY A 35 7.90 -1.65 -13.44
N VAL A 36 7.68 -0.46 -12.88
CA VAL A 36 7.19 0.68 -13.66
C VAL A 36 8.39 1.45 -14.22
N PRO A 37 8.41 1.77 -15.52
CA PRO A 37 9.49 2.56 -16.11
C PRO A 37 9.68 3.92 -15.42
N GLN A 38 10.93 4.35 -15.23
CA GLN A 38 11.25 5.59 -14.50
C GLN A 38 10.62 6.85 -15.10
N ASN A 39 10.43 6.90 -16.42
CA ASN A 39 9.72 8.01 -17.06
C ASN A 39 8.24 8.07 -16.63
N VAL A 40 7.58 6.93 -16.49
CA VAL A 40 6.19 6.86 -16.00
C VAL A 40 6.10 7.26 -14.53
N ILE A 41 7.10 6.89 -13.71
CA ILE A 41 7.22 7.37 -12.32
C ILE A 41 7.36 8.90 -12.28
N SER A 42 8.26 9.44 -13.10
CA SER A 42 8.53 10.89 -13.16
C SER A 42 7.29 11.68 -13.61
N ASP A 43 6.60 11.19 -14.65
CA ASP A 43 5.36 11.81 -15.14
C ASP A 43 4.27 11.82 -14.06
N MET A 44 4.12 10.72 -13.33
CA MET A 44 3.14 10.61 -12.24
C MET A 44 3.52 11.48 -11.03
N GLN A 45 4.81 11.59 -10.72
CA GLN A 45 5.31 12.50 -9.68
C GLN A 45 4.97 13.95 -10.03
N ILE A 46 5.27 14.40 -11.25
CA ILE A 46 4.92 15.74 -11.74
C ILE A 46 3.40 15.94 -11.69
N TYR A 47 2.63 14.95 -12.13
CA TYR A 47 1.18 15.01 -12.11
C TYR A 47 0.62 15.18 -10.68
N ALA A 48 1.23 14.53 -9.69
CA ALA A 48 0.75 14.51 -8.30
C ALA A 48 1.16 15.73 -7.45
N GLN A 49 2.13 16.56 -7.89
CA GLN A 49 2.70 17.67 -7.11
C GLN A 49 1.66 18.70 -6.61
N ASP A 50 0.64 18.99 -7.40
CA ASP A 50 -0.42 19.97 -7.12
C ASP A 50 -1.77 19.30 -6.81
N ALA A 51 -1.80 17.98 -6.65
CA ALA A 51 -3.01 17.25 -6.26
C ALA A 51 -3.45 17.68 -4.84
N GLN A 52 -4.76 17.75 -4.63
CA GLN A 52 -5.34 18.15 -3.35
C GLN A 52 -5.92 16.94 -2.62
N ALA A 53 -5.93 16.97 -1.29
CA ALA A 53 -6.59 15.92 -0.52
C ALA A 53 -8.11 15.89 -0.85
N HIS A 54 -8.67 14.68 -1.03
CA HIS A 54 -10.10 14.49 -1.18
C HIS A 54 -10.84 15.15 0.00
N GLU A 55 -12.01 15.74 -0.28
CA GLU A 55 -12.75 16.55 0.68
C GLU A 55 -13.00 15.87 2.02
N SER A 56 -13.32 14.57 2.03
CA SER A 56 -13.50 13.79 3.26
C SER A 56 -12.32 13.88 4.25
N TYR A 57 -11.07 13.94 3.78
CA TYR A 57 -9.91 14.04 4.65
C TYR A 57 -9.74 15.44 5.24
N ARG A 58 -10.31 16.45 4.58
CA ARG A 58 -10.37 17.84 5.08
C ARG A 58 -11.53 18.00 6.06
N THR A 59 -12.68 17.41 5.76
CA THR A 59 -13.90 17.49 6.57
C THR A 59 -13.78 16.70 7.88
N TYR A 60 -13.19 15.50 7.83
CA TYR A 60 -13.03 14.60 8.99
C TYR A 60 -11.57 14.54 9.45
N SER A 61 -10.97 15.71 9.66
CA SER A 61 -9.54 15.85 9.99
C SER A 61 -9.15 15.20 11.33
N GLU A 62 -10.12 15.05 12.22
CA GLU A 62 -10.03 14.43 13.54
C GLU A 62 -9.88 12.90 13.48
N ILE A 63 -10.30 12.25 12.38
CA ILE A 63 -10.12 10.82 12.21
C ILE A 63 -8.65 10.56 11.85
N PRO A 64 -7.94 9.68 12.59
CA PRO A 64 -6.51 9.44 12.39
C PRO A 64 -6.27 8.52 11.18
N PHE A 65 -6.46 9.06 9.97
CA PHE A 65 -6.02 8.38 8.75
C PHE A 65 -4.48 8.36 8.68
N ILE A 66 -3.92 7.25 8.21
CA ILE A 66 -2.48 7.15 7.92
C ILE A 66 -2.12 7.91 6.64
N TYR A 67 -3.05 7.98 5.71
CA TYR A 67 -2.88 8.61 4.40
C TYR A 67 -4.11 9.40 3.98
N GLU A 68 -3.92 10.29 3.01
CA GLU A 68 -4.95 11.04 2.31
C GLU A 68 -4.99 10.57 0.86
N ILE A 69 -6.18 10.39 0.31
CA ILE A 69 -6.35 10.23 -1.13
C ILE A 69 -6.19 11.60 -1.77
N MET A 70 -5.30 11.68 -2.75
CA MET A 70 -5.02 12.89 -3.50
C MET A 70 -5.80 12.89 -4.81
N ILE A 71 -6.42 14.02 -5.14
CA ILE A 71 -7.33 14.20 -6.26
C ILE A 71 -6.91 15.40 -7.10
N LYS A 72 -7.07 15.22 -8.41
CA LYS A 72 -6.79 16.18 -9.47
C LYS A 72 -7.70 15.85 -10.66
N PRO A 73 -8.05 16.79 -11.57
CA PRO A 73 -8.82 16.47 -12.76
C PRO A 73 -8.23 15.26 -13.50
N ASP A 74 -9.07 14.29 -13.88
CA ASP A 74 -8.69 13.05 -14.56
C ASP A 74 -7.78 12.09 -13.76
N TRP A 75 -7.67 12.25 -12.43
CA TRP A 75 -6.84 11.36 -11.59
C TRP A 75 -7.17 9.89 -11.76
N ASN A 76 -8.46 9.56 -11.92
CA ASN A 76 -8.91 8.19 -12.08
C ASN A 76 -8.32 7.57 -13.36
N LYS A 77 -8.29 8.32 -14.46
CA LYS A 77 -7.70 7.87 -15.73
C LYS A 77 -6.20 7.74 -15.59
N ALA A 78 -5.51 8.76 -15.08
CA ALA A 78 -4.06 8.76 -14.94
C ALA A 78 -3.55 7.60 -14.06
N VAL A 79 -4.17 7.41 -12.89
CA VAL A 79 -3.77 6.34 -11.97
C VAL A 79 -4.17 4.97 -12.49
N LYS A 80 -5.30 4.83 -13.20
CA LYS A 80 -5.68 3.56 -13.84
C LYS A 80 -4.67 3.15 -14.92
N GLU A 81 -4.21 4.08 -15.76
CA GLU A 81 -3.16 3.79 -16.77
C GLU A 81 -1.81 3.43 -16.12
N PHE A 82 -1.49 4.07 -14.98
CA PHE A 82 -0.33 3.69 -14.19
C PHE A 82 -0.46 2.27 -13.63
N GLY A 83 -1.62 1.94 -13.04
CA GLY A 83 -1.92 0.60 -12.55
C GLY A 83 -1.87 -0.46 -13.66
N ARG A 84 -2.40 -0.13 -14.85
CA ARG A 84 -2.29 -0.94 -16.08
C ARG A 84 -0.85 -1.27 -16.43
N THR A 85 0.01 -0.25 -16.42
CA THR A 85 1.45 -0.41 -16.64
C THR A 85 2.02 -1.40 -15.63
N TRP A 86 1.71 -1.24 -14.35
CA TRP A 86 2.23 -2.13 -13.29
C TRP A 86 1.78 -3.60 -13.47
N VAL A 87 0.49 -3.86 -13.74
CA VAL A 87 -0.05 -5.23 -13.90
C VAL A 87 0.33 -5.89 -15.24
N ALA A 88 0.77 -5.11 -16.23
CA ALA A 88 1.28 -5.66 -17.49
C ALA A 88 2.62 -6.39 -17.31
N HIS A 89 3.40 -6.06 -16.28
CA HIS A 89 4.65 -6.73 -15.96
C HIS A 89 4.39 -8.03 -15.18
N GLU A 90 4.62 -9.17 -15.83
CA GLU A 90 4.38 -10.49 -15.24
C GLU A 90 5.14 -10.73 -13.92
N SER A 91 6.40 -10.30 -13.84
CA SER A 91 7.22 -10.43 -12.63
C SER A 91 6.63 -9.66 -11.43
N ASN A 92 5.85 -8.61 -11.64
CA ASN A 92 5.15 -7.90 -10.58
C ASN A 92 4.02 -8.74 -10.01
N LEU A 93 3.22 -9.35 -10.88
CA LEU A 93 2.11 -10.22 -10.47
C LEU A 93 2.61 -11.50 -9.80
N GLU A 94 3.67 -12.12 -10.31
CA GLU A 94 4.29 -13.30 -9.69
C GLU A 94 4.83 -12.98 -8.29
N ARG A 95 5.52 -11.84 -8.13
CA ARG A 95 6.01 -11.38 -6.83
C ARG A 95 4.86 -11.16 -5.85
N ALA A 96 3.83 -10.43 -6.29
CA ALA A 96 2.67 -10.14 -5.48
C ALA A 96 1.95 -11.43 -5.05
N ALA A 97 1.66 -12.32 -5.99
CA ALA A 97 1.04 -13.62 -5.75
C ALA A 97 1.82 -14.47 -4.76
N LYS A 98 3.15 -14.56 -4.94
CA LYS A 98 4.04 -15.28 -4.03
C LYS A 98 4.03 -14.66 -2.62
N GLN A 99 4.07 -13.34 -2.53
CA GLN A 99 4.13 -12.62 -1.26
C GLN A 99 2.85 -12.79 -0.43
N VAL A 100 1.69 -12.79 -1.07
CA VAL A 100 0.40 -12.96 -0.37
C VAL A 100 -0.10 -14.41 -0.33
N GLY A 101 0.64 -15.34 -0.95
CA GLY A 101 0.28 -16.76 -1.01
C GLY A 101 -1.00 -17.05 -1.80
N ARG A 102 -1.34 -16.22 -2.80
CA ARG A 102 -2.56 -16.35 -3.63
C ARG A 102 -2.19 -16.37 -5.11
N PRO A 103 -2.71 -17.31 -5.91
CA PRO A 103 -2.37 -17.39 -7.32
C PRO A 103 -2.90 -16.18 -8.09
N VAL A 104 -2.30 -15.85 -9.22
CA VAL A 104 -2.86 -14.85 -10.14
C VAL A 104 -4.08 -15.48 -10.81
N PRO A 105 -5.29 -14.92 -10.68
CA PRO A 105 -6.46 -15.53 -11.27
C PRO A 105 -6.51 -15.29 -12.77
N SER A 106 -7.04 -16.29 -13.47
CA SER A 106 -7.40 -16.17 -14.87
C SER A 106 -8.53 -15.16 -15.07
N PHE A 107 -8.61 -14.63 -16.28
CA PHE A 107 -9.70 -13.76 -16.70
C PHE A 107 -11.08 -14.39 -16.45
N ALA A 108 -11.24 -15.68 -16.77
CA ALA A 108 -12.50 -16.40 -16.59
C ALA A 108 -12.93 -16.46 -15.11
N GLU A 109 -11.99 -16.73 -14.21
CA GLU A 109 -12.28 -16.77 -12.76
C GLU A 109 -12.66 -15.39 -12.21
N VAL A 110 -12.11 -14.30 -12.76
CA VAL A 110 -12.51 -12.94 -12.36
C VAL A 110 -13.88 -12.60 -12.94
N GLN A 111 -14.13 -12.99 -14.20
CA GLN A 111 -15.42 -12.76 -14.86
C GLN A 111 -16.57 -13.46 -14.12
N GLU A 112 -16.38 -14.72 -13.71
CA GLU A 112 -17.37 -15.47 -12.93
C GLU A 112 -17.67 -14.80 -11.58
N ARG A 113 -16.62 -14.31 -10.89
CA ARG A 113 -16.76 -13.56 -9.64
C ARG A 113 -17.55 -12.27 -9.83
N LEU A 114 -17.22 -11.48 -10.84
CA LEU A 114 -17.91 -10.21 -11.14
C LEU A 114 -19.38 -10.43 -11.50
N ALA A 115 -19.68 -11.49 -12.26
CA ALA A 115 -21.05 -11.88 -12.57
C ALA A 115 -21.83 -12.21 -11.28
N GLY A 116 -21.22 -12.95 -10.35
CA GLY A 116 -21.81 -13.23 -9.04
C GLY A 116 -22.04 -11.99 -8.16
N GLU A 117 -21.22 -10.95 -8.32
CA GLU A 117 -21.38 -9.64 -7.64
C GLU A 117 -22.47 -8.75 -8.28
N GLY A 118 -23.08 -9.16 -9.40
CA GLY A 118 -24.04 -8.35 -10.13
C GLY A 118 -23.43 -7.11 -10.80
N LYS A 119 -22.10 -7.09 -11.00
CA LYS A 119 -21.42 -6.01 -11.72
C LYS A 119 -21.50 -6.27 -13.22
N PRO A 120 -21.87 -5.27 -14.05
CA PRO A 120 -22.00 -5.47 -15.49
C PRO A 120 -20.66 -5.89 -16.11
N LEU A 121 -20.71 -6.92 -16.95
CA LEU A 121 -19.56 -7.47 -17.68
C LEU A 121 -19.10 -6.55 -18.83
N GLU A 122 -19.86 -5.52 -19.15
CA GLU A 122 -19.66 -4.62 -20.29
C GLU A 122 -18.44 -3.70 -20.12
N ASP A 123 -17.92 -3.56 -18.90
CA ASP A 123 -16.68 -2.81 -18.59
C ASP A 123 -15.44 -3.71 -18.54
N ILE A 124 -15.56 -5.00 -18.86
CA ILE A 124 -14.44 -5.93 -18.75
C ILE A 124 -13.47 -5.70 -19.90
N PRO A 125 -12.20 -5.35 -19.60
CA PRO A 125 -11.18 -5.16 -20.62
C PRO A 125 -10.98 -6.40 -21.49
N ASP A 126 -10.35 -6.19 -22.64
CA ASP A 126 -9.71 -7.26 -23.42
C ASP A 126 -9.15 -8.37 -22.49
N PRO A 127 -9.41 -9.67 -22.73
CA PRO A 127 -8.88 -10.76 -21.89
C PRO A 127 -7.36 -10.74 -21.71
N THR A 128 -6.64 -10.03 -22.59
CA THR A 128 -5.20 -9.79 -22.50
C THR A 128 -4.82 -8.59 -21.63
N ASP A 129 -5.74 -7.64 -21.38
CA ASP A 129 -5.56 -6.50 -20.48
C ASP A 129 -5.80 -6.94 -19.03
N ARG A 130 -4.70 -7.19 -18.31
CA ARG A 130 -4.69 -7.59 -16.89
C ARG A 130 -5.24 -6.53 -15.92
N SER A 131 -5.71 -5.37 -16.40
CA SER A 131 -6.33 -4.34 -15.54
C SER A 131 -7.64 -4.76 -14.88
N TYR A 132 -8.25 -5.88 -15.30
CA TYR A 132 -9.35 -6.52 -14.56
C TYR A 132 -8.97 -6.92 -13.13
N LEU A 133 -7.67 -7.04 -12.82
CA LEU A 133 -7.17 -7.31 -11.47
C LEU A 133 -7.24 -6.08 -10.54
N LEU A 134 -7.31 -4.86 -11.10
CA LEU A 134 -7.34 -3.60 -10.33
C LEU A 134 -8.73 -3.37 -9.74
N ARG A 135 -8.87 -3.42 -8.41
CA ARG A 135 -10.12 -3.14 -7.68
C ARG A 135 -10.20 -1.73 -7.13
N GLY A 136 -9.06 -1.15 -6.79
CA GLY A 136 -8.96 0.19 -6.25
C GLY A 136 -7.60 0.77 -6.57
N PHE A 137 -7.54 2.08 -6.73
CA PHE A 137 -6.29 2.76 -6.97
C PHE A 137 -6.43 4.24 -6.59
N CYS A 138 -5.36 4.84 -6.13
CA CYS A 138 -5.30 6.27 -5.86
C CYS A 138 -3.85 6.77 -5.78
N ILE A 139 -3.67 8.08 -5.89
CA ILE A 139 -2.48 8.74 -5.37
C ILE A 139 -2.71 8.92 -3.87
N PHE A 140 -1.73 8.57 -3.05
CA PHE A 140 -1.79 8.77 -1.62
C PHE A 140 -0.70 9.73 -1.14
N ARG A 141 -1.01 10.47 -0.09
CA ARG A 141 -0.03 11.22 0.72
C ARG A 141 -0.13 10.81 2.17
N LEU A 142 0.99 10.50 2.83
CA LEU A 142 1.02 10.14 4.24
C LEU A 142 0.77 11.39 5.10
N LYS A 143 -0.15 11.31 6.06
CA LYS A 143 -0.46 12.44 6.95
C LYS A 143 0.67 12.62 7.96
N ALA A 144 1.04 13.87 8.22
CA ALA A 144 1.88 14.16 9.38
C ALA A 144 1.05 13.99 10.66
N LYS A 145 1.57 13.26 11.66
CA LYS A 145 0.98 13.24 13.00
C LYS A 145 1.60 14.35 13.86
N ASN A 146 0.75 15.02 14.65
CA ASN A 146 1.14 16.20 15.44
C ASN A 146 1.56 15.88 16.90
N GLN A 147 1.51 14.62 17.35
CA GLN A 147 1.82 14.25 18.74
C GLN A 147 2.76 13.05 18.86
N GLU A 148 3.55 13.03 19.94
CA GLU A 148 4.61 12.04 20.17
C GLU A 148 4.11 10.68 20.69
N GLU A 149 2.88 10.53 21.15
CA GLU A 149 2.53 9.33 21.94
C GLU A 149 2.13 8.09 21.11
N ASP A 150 2.01 8.19 19.77
CA ASP A 150 1.30 7.18 18.97
C ASP A 150 2.17 6.36 17.99
N TRP A 151 3.26 5.74 18.45
CA TRP A 151 3.85 4.59 17.73
C TRP A 151 3.03 3.33 17.99
N GLU A 152 1.77 3.35 17.54
CA GLU A 152 0.92 2.18 17.65
C GLU A 152 1.02 1.33 16.38
N PRO A 153 1.18 0.01 16.51
CA PRO A 153 0.99 -0.90 15.40
C PRO A 153 -0.35 -0.62 14.72
N HIS A 154 -0.33 -0.35 13.42
CA HIS A 154 -1.55 -0.24 12.67
C HIS A 154 -2.04 -1.64 12.32
N ARG A 155 -2.97 -2.14 13.12
CA ARG A 155 -3.67 -3.42 12.88
C ARG A 155 -4.96 -3.23 12.09
N GLY A 156 -4.95 -2.27 11.17
CA GLY A 156 -6.09 -1.92 10.35
C GLY A 156 -6.07 -2.60 8.98
N PHE A 157 -7.20 -2.50 8.30
CA PHE A 157 -7.36 -2.99 6.94
C PHE A 157 -6.86 -1.94 5.95
N LEU A 158 -5.88 -2.29 5.11
CA LEU A 158 -5.31 -1.42 4.07
C LEU A 158 -6.01 -1.57 2.71
N GLY A 159 -6.98 -2.47 2.56
CA GLY A 159 -7.70 -2.68 1.30
C GLY A 159 -8.87 -1.71 1.09
N CYS A 160 -9.53 -1.81 -0.07
CA CYS A 160 -10.80 -1.14 -0.36
C CYS A 160 -12.06 -1.95 0.01
N ASP A 161 -11.93 -3.24 0.32
CA ASP A 161 -13.05 -4.10 0.73
C ASP A 161 -12.70 -4.97 1.95
N ALA A 162 -13.13 -4.56 3.15
CA ALA A 162 -12.82 -5.27 4.40
C ALA A 162 -13.33 -6.73 4.45
N SER A 163 -14.31 -7.07 3.61
CA SER A 163 -14.92 -8.40 3.59
C SER A 163 -14.06 -9.43 2.87
N GLN A 164 -13.12 -9.01 2.02
CA GLN A 164 -12.27 -9.90 1.23
C GLN A 164 -10.79 -9.53 1.37
N PRO A 165 -9.88 -10.49 1.58
CA PRO A 165 -8.45 -10.23 1.51
C PRO A 165 -8.07 -9.68 0.13
N GLN A 166 -7.31 -8.60 0.10
CA GLN A 166 -6.82 -7.97 -1.12
C GLN A 166 -5.30 -7.94 -1.12
N THR A 167 -4.69 -7.84 -2.29
CA THR A 167 -3.25 -7.54 -2.39
C THR A 167 -3.11 -6.05 -2.55
N VAL A 168 -2.43 -5.41 -1.61
CA VAL A 168 -2.16 -3.98 -1.62
C VAL A 168 -0.77 -3.75 -2.18
N VAL A 169 -0.63 -2.81 -3.10
CA VAL A 169 0.66 -2.41 -3.65
C VAL A 169 0.86 -0.93 -3.35
N PHE A 170 1.94 -0.61 -2.64
CA PHE A 170 2.41 0.76 -2.49
C PHE A 170 3.58 0.98 -3.44
N ILE A 171 3.52 2.03 -4.24
CA ILE A 171 4.52 2.37 -5.25
C ILE A 171 5.03 3.78 -4.94
N ALA A 172 6.33 3.90 -4.72
CA ALA A 172 6.97 5.14 -4.29
C ALA A 172 7.10 6.13 -5.46
N LEU A 173 6.49 7.31 -5.34
CA LEU A 173 6.72 8.43 -6.28
C LEU A 173 7.86 9.36 -5.84
N GLN A 174 8.44 9.09 -4.68
CA GLN A 174 9.63 9.69 -4.10
C GLN A 174 10.21 8.67 -3.12
N ASP A 175 11.45 8.84 -2.67
CA ASP A 175 11.98 8.00 -1.58
C ASP A 175 11.04 8.04 -0.37
N LEU A 176 10.53 6.86 0.03
CA LEU A 176 9.66 6.66 1.18
C LEU A 176 10.44 6.00 2.31
N ASP A 177 10.31 6.55 3.51
CA ASP A 177 10.96 6.03 4.71
C ASP A 177 10.28 6.54 5.99
N SER A 178 10.86 6.21 7.14
CA SER A 178 10.31 6.61 8.44
C SER A 178 10.30 8.12 8.69
N ARG A 179 10.99 8.92 7.86
CA ARG A 179 11.05 10.39 7.96
C ARG A 179 9.93 11.09 7.20
N ASN A 180 9.22 10.38 6.32
CA ASN A 180 8.05 10.93 5.63
C ASN A 180 6.77 10.08 5.79
N GLY A 181 6.75 9.19 6.79
CA GLY A 181 5.56 8.49 7.25
C GLY A 181 5.40 7.08 6.74
N PHE A 182 6.39 6.55 6.02
CA PHE A 182 6.34 5.19 5.51
C PHE A 182 7.05 4.21 6.44
N PHE A 183 6.52 3.00 6.55
CA PHE A 183 6.91 2.03 7.58
C PHE A 183 8.23 1.28 7.29
N MET A 184 8.80 1.46 6.10
CA MET A 184 10.05 0.83 5.66
C MET A 184 10.77 1.74 4.67
N ASN A 185 12.02 1.42 4.34
CA ASN A 185 12.73 2.08 3.25
C ASN A 185 12.22 1.55 1.91
N LEU A 186 11.71 2.45 1.06
CA LEU A 186 11.30 2.15 -0.30
C LEU A 186 11.76 3.27 -1.23
N LYS A 187 12.65 2.95 -2.17
CA LYS A 187 13.19 3.93 -3.12
C LYS A 187 12.16 4.39 -4.13
N GLU A 188 12.30 5.61 -4.63
CA GLU A 188 11.49 6.10 -5.75
C GLU A 188 11.46 5.07 -6.89
N GLY A 189 10.27 4.81 -7.43
CA GLY A 189 10.02 3.83 -8.48
C GLY A 189 9.92 2.37 -8.01
N ASN A 190 10.30 2.08 -6.76
CA ASN A 190 10.09 0.77 -6.19
C ASN A 190 8.67 0.61 -5.65
N ASP A 191 8.24 -0.64 -5.56
CA ASP A 191 6.97 -1.04 -4.97
C ASP A 191 7.14 -2.06 -3.85
N VAL A 192 6.14 -2.17 -2.99
CA VAL A 192 6.00 -3.24 -2.00
C VAL A 192 4.60 -3.83 -2.08
N CYS A 193 4.51 -5.16 -2.17
CA CYS A 193 3.26 -5.91 -2.20
C CYS A 193 2.91 -6.45 -0.81
N LEU A 194 1.72 -6.16 -0.30
CA LEU A 194 1.28 -6.59 1.01
C LEU A 194 -0.06 -7.31 0.90
N ASP A 195 -0.39 -8.14 1.90
CA ASP A 195 -1.79 -8.45 2.14
C ASP A 195 -2.49 -7.20 2.69
N SER A 196 -3.80 -7.09 2.47
CA SER A 196 -4.71 -6.08 3.01
C SER A 196 -4.81 -6.03 4.53
N ARG A 197 -4.30 -7.03 5.24
CA ARG A 197 -4.28 -7.10 6.72
C ARG A 197 -2.84 -7.27 7.26
N PRO A 198 -1.87 -6.42 6.88
CA PRO A 198 -0.52 -6.59 7.35
C PRO A 198 -0.42 -6.01 8.77
N ASP A 199 0.45 -6.59 9.60
CA ASP A 199 0.83 -5.96 10.87
C ASP A 199 2.00 -5.02 10.58
N ILE A 200 1.71 -3.74 10.32
CA ILE A 200 2.72 -2.70 10.06
C ILE A 200 2.77 -1.70 11.21
N GLN A 201 3.96 -1.19 11.49
CA GLN A 201 4.13 -0.08 12.42
C GLN A 201 4.45 1.18 11.62
N VAL A 202 3.54 2.15 11.66
CA VAL A 202 3.68 3.38 10.88
C VAL A 202 4.38 4.47 11.69
N PRO A 203 5.32 5.23 11.09
CA PRO A 203 5.97 6.34 11.75
C PRO A 203 5.05 7.56 11.94
N ARG A 204 5.51 8.51 12.76
CA ARG A 204 4.80 9.76 13.05
C ARG A 204 4.85 10.79 11.92
N SER A 205 5.92 10.77 11.16
CA SER A 205 6.16 11.75 10.10
C SER A 205 5.20 11.55 8.94
N GLY A 206 5.12 12.52 8.03
CA GLY A 206 4.22 12.46 6.87
C GLY A 206 4.80 13.22 5.69
N GLY A 207 4.05 13.29 4.60
CA GLY A 207 4.46 13.91 3.35
C GLY A 207 5.00 12.92 2.31
N GLY A 208 5.15 11.64 2.67
CA GLY A 208 5.41 10.56 1.73
C GLY A 208 4.34 10.52 0.65
N LEU A 209 4.74 10.50 -0.61
CA LEU A 209 3.85 10.51 -1.78
C LEU A 209 4.03 9.22 -2.58
N GLY A 210 2.93 8.59 -2.96
CA GLY A 210 2.98 7.35 -3.73
C GLY A 210 1.69 7.03 -4.47
N ILE A 211 1.70 5.89 -5.16
CA ILE A 211 0.50 5.25 -5.73
C ILE A 211 0.13 4.06 -4.88
N TYR A 212 -1.15 3.94 -4.60
CA TYR A 212 -1.76 2.78 -3.98
C TYR A 212 -2.54 2.02 -5.04
N LEU A 213 -2.37 0.70 -5.10
CA LEU A 213 -3.21 -0.21 -5.89
C LEU A 213 -3.77 -1.29 -4.95
N ALA A 214 -5.05 -1.63 -5.14
CA ALA A 214 -5.67 -2.81 -4.56
C ALA A 214 -5.97 -3.80 -5.69
N LEU A 215 -5.42 -5.01 -5.56
CA LEU A 215 -5.57 -6.10 -6.53
C LEU A 215 -6.42 -7.23 -5.94
N ASN A 216 -7.15 -7.90 -6.83
CA ASN A 216 -7.81 -9.17 -6.53
C ASN A 216 -6.96 -10.33 -7.06
N LEU A 217 -5.98 -10.79 -6.26
CA LEU A 217 -5.26 -12.04 -6.47
C LEU A 217 -5.95 -13.13 -5.64
#